data_AF-A0A917PIZ3-F1
#
_entry.id   AF-A0A917PIZ3-F1
#
_cell.length_a   1.000
_cell.length_b   1.000
_cell.length_c   1.000
_cell.angle_alpha   90.00
_cell.angle_beta   90.00
_cell.angle_gamma   90.00
#
_symmetry.space_group_name_H-M   'P 1'
#
loop_
_entity.id
_entity.type
_entity.pdbx_description
1 polymer ?
#
loop_
_entity_poly.entity_id
_entity_poly.type
_entity_poly.pdbx_seq_one_letter_code
_entity_poly.pdbx_strand_id
1 'polypeptide(L)'
;MTDSNLLNRARGVLNLYRGASGGERQAARGALVRLLSTHGLTFRDLEPGLPPTRDPDDLEGWRPAHGWLAALGTDGQDDALLRLVDAEDLSVPERRQVLEALSVPALVASRAAGWLDADPELTEELLVQAGAALTPEDIVQDARPIAQAVQLRALQGAWLLARPERQIRAESEVHAEFLAGLLDGLGARRARIEVQGAQGAGEGAPRFVVLARLSAGELSRFRTAAAQHGPRLEGELRRAARQLGRELGGMGS
;
A
#
# COMPACT_ATOMS: atom_id res chain seq x y z
N MET A 1 18.47 -42.99 -10.49
CA MET A 1 18.14 -42.46 -11.83
C MET A 1 16.74 -42.91 -12.17
N THR A 2 15.78 -41.99 -12.15
CA THR A 2 14.38 -42.28 -12.53
C THR A 2 14.30 -42.39 -14.04
N ASP A 3 13.68 -43.44 -14.57
CA ASP A 3 13.54 -43.66 -16.02
C ASP A 3 12.74 -42.51 -16.67
N SER A 4 13.32 -41.85 -17.68
CA SER A 4 12.67 -40.73 -18.39
C SER A 4 11.36 -41.15 -19.06
N ASN A 5 11.28 -42.40 -19.53
CA ASN A 5 10.04 -42.94 -20.11
C ASN A 5 8.95 -43.11 -19.06
N LEU A 6 9.32 -43.50 -17.84
CA LEU A 6 8.39 -43.61 -16.72
C LEU A 6 7.81 -42.24 -16.34
N LEU A 7 8.66 -41.21 -16.23
CA LEU A 7 8.22 -39.84 -15.91
C LEU A 7 7.29 -39.28 -16.99
N ASN A 8 7.60 -39.50 -18.27
CA ASN A 8 6.74 -39.06 -19.37
C ASN A 8 5.38 -39.77 -19.36
N ARG A 9 5.36 -41.08 -19.06
CA ARG A 9 4.11 -41.85 -18.90
C ARG A 9 3.30 -41.33 -17.73
N ALA A 10 3.94 -41.10 -16.59
CA ALA A 10 3.29 -40.56 -15.38
C ALA A 10 2.68 -39.17 -15.63
N ARG A 11 3.41 -38.28 -16.29
CA ARG A 11 2.91 -36.96 -16.75
C ARG A 11 1.74 -37.09 -17.70
N GLY A 12 1.77 -38.05 -18.62
CA GLY A 12 0.65 -38.35 -19.52
C GLY A 12 -0.62 -38.75 -18.76
N VAL A 13 -0.49 -39.62 -17.75
CA VAL A 13 -1.62 -40.03 -16.90
C VAL A 13 -2.12 -38.89 -16.02
N LEU A 14 -1.24 -38.03 -15.51
CA LEU A 14 -1.60 -36.81 -14.78
C LEU A 14 -2.42 -35.85 -15.66
N ASN A 15 -2.00 -35.63 -16.90
CA ASN A 15 -2.73 -34.79 -17.86
C ASN A 15 -4.11 -35.39 -18.20
N LEU A 16 -4.19 -36.71 -18.36
CA LEU A 16 -5.46 -37.41 -18.52
C LEU A 16 -6.39 -37.20 -17.32
N TYR A 17 -5.87 -37.33 -16.09
CA TYR A 17 -6.66 -37.10 -14.88
C TYR A 17 -7.20 -35.66 -14.81
N ARG A 18 -6.40 -34.66 -15.19
CA ARG A 18 -6.81 -33.24 -15.22
C ARG A 18 -7.85 -32.92 -16.29
N GLY A 19 -7.76 -33.55 -17.46
CA GLY A 19 -8.65 -33.29 -18.60
C GLY A 19 -9.91 -34.15 -18.66
N ALA A 20 -9.95 -35.29 -17.95
CA ALA A 20 -11.06 -36.22 -17.98
C ALA A 20 -12.23 -35.79 -17.06
N SER A 21 -13.41 -36.34 -17.33
CA SER A 21 -14.60 -36.15 -16.49
C SER A 21 -15.29 -37.49 -16.18
N GLY A 22 -16.09 -37.54 -15.11
CA GLY A 22 -16.88 -38.72 -14.73
C GLY A 22 -16.04 -40.00 -14.54
N GLY A 23 -16.48 -41.09 -15.16
CA GLY A 23 -15.86 -42.41 -15.03
C GLY A 23 -14.42 -42.48 -15.57
N GLU A 24 -14.08 -41.69 -16.60
CA GLU A 24 -12.73 -41.61 -17.15
C GLU A 24 -11.77 -40.97 -16.15
N ARG A 25 -12.22 -39.93 -15.43
CA ARG A 25 -11.44 -39.29 -14.37
C ARG A 25 -11.17 -40.27 -13.23
N GLN A 26 -12.16 -41.08 -12.83
CA GLN A 26 -11.99 -42.10 -11.79
C GLN A 26 -10.98 -43.20 -12.22
N ALA A 27 -11.03 -43.63 -13.48
CA ALA A 27 -10.08 -44.60 -14.02
C ALA A 27 -8.66 -44.03 -14.09
N ALA A 28 -8.50 -42.78 -14.56
CA ALA A 28 -7.24 -42.06 -14.57
C ALA A 28 -6.69 -41.86 -13.15
N ARG A 29 -7.54 -41.51 -12.18
CA ARG A 29 -7.20 -41.42 -10.74
C ARG A 29 -6.58 -42.73 -10.24
N GLY A 30 -7.25 -43.86 -10.49
CA GLY A 30 -6.77 -45.18 -10.09
C GLY A 30 -5.49 -45.63 -10.80
N ALA A 31 -5.29 -45.24 -12.05
CA ALA A 31 -4.04 -45.49 -12.78
C ALA A 31 -2.89 -44.64 -12.22
N LEU A 32 -3.14 -43.36 -11.94
CA LEU A 32 -2.17 -42.41 -11.41
C LEU A 32 -1.67 -42.82 -10.02
N VAL A 33 -2.59 -43.13 -9.10
CA VAL A 33 -2.23 -43.57 -7.73
C VAL A 33 -1.37 -44.83 -7.75
N ARG A 34 -1.74 -45.82 -8.58
CA ARG A 34 -0.93 -47.04 -8.74
C ARG A 34 0.45 -46.71 -9.25
N LEU A 35 0.56 -45.92 -10.31
CA LEU A 35 1.83 -45.62 -10.96
C LEU A 35 2.77 -44.84 -10.03
N LEU A 36 2.24 -43.86 -9.28
CA LEU A 36 3.00 -43.15 -8.26
C LEU A 36 3.47 -44.07 -7.13
N SER A 37 2.58 -44.93 -6.62
CA SER A 37 2.87 -45.84 -5.52
C SER A 37 3.90 -46.92 -5.91
N THR A 38 3.73 -47.56 -7.07
CA THR A 38 4.62 -48.62 -7.57
C THR A 38 6.06 -48.14 -7.73
N HIS A 39 6.25 -46.87 -8.12
CA HIS A 39 7.57 -46.31 -8.40
C HIS A 39 8.06 -45.35 -7.32
N GLY A 40 7.36 -45.23 -6.19
CA GLY A 40 7.71 -44.32 -5.10
C GLY A 40 7.67 -42.84 -5.49
N LEU A 41 7.06 -42.47 -6.61
CA LEU A 41 6.97 -41.10 -7.11
C LEU A 41 5.90 -40.31 -6.36
N THR A 42 6.05 -39.00 -6.33
CA THR A 42 5.07 -38.01 -5.86
C THR A 42 4.66 -37.08 -7.01
N PHE A 43 3.60 -36.29 -6.85
CA PHE A 43 3.24 -35.31 -7.88
C PHE A 43 4.34 -34.27 -8.12
N ARG A 44 5.09 -33.90 -7.08
CA ARG A 44 6.26 -33.02 -7.20
C ARG A 44 7.34 -33.58 -8.13
N ASP A 45 7.54 -34.89 -8.16
CA ASP A 45 8.50 -35.53 -9.07
C ASP A 45 8.04 -35.48 -10.53
N LEU A 46 6.72 -35.38 -10.75
CA LEU A 46 6.14 -35.27 -12.09
C LEU A 46 6.23 -33.86 -12.63
N GLU A 47 5.83 -32.87 -11.83
CA GLU A 47 5.80 -31.47 -12.22
C GLU A 47 6.31 -30.60 -11.04
N PRO A 48 7.42 -29.85 -11.24
CA PRO A 48 7.90 -28.90 -10.26
C PRO A 48 6.80 -27.89 -9.95
N GLY A 49 6.38 -27.83 -8.69
CA GLY A 49 5.28 -26.97 -8.26
C GLY A 49 4.02 -27.72 -7.84
N LEU A 50 3.99 -29.05 -7.88
CA LEU A 50 2.94 -29.89 -7.30
C LEU A 50 3.25 -30.38 -5.88
N PRO A 51 2.25 -30.87 -5.12
CA PRO A 51 2.47 -31.31 -3.75
C PRO A 51 3.34 -32.58 -3.71
N PRO A 52 4.15 -32.77 -2.65
CA PRO A 52 4.92 -34.00 -2.44
C PRO A 52 4.03 -35.14 -1.91
N THR A 53 2.81 -35.24 -2.43
CA THR A 53 1.80 -36.25 -2.09
C THR A 53 1.60 -37.21 -3.27
N ARG A 54 0.90 -38.30 -3.01
CA ARG A 54 0.41 -39.26 -4.03
C ARG A 54 -1.10 -39.24 -4.14
N ASP A 55 -1.78 -38.49 -3.26
CA ASP A 55 -3.25 -38.42 -3.22
C ASP A 55 -3.76 -37.41 -4.26
N PRO A 56 -4.51 -37.84 -5.29
CA PRO A 56 -5.05 -36.95 -6.30
C PRO A 56 -6.03 -35.92 -5.73
N ASP A 57 -6.65 -36.20 -4.59
CA ASP A 57 -7.62 -35.28 -3.99
C ASP A 57 -6.92 -33.99 -3.49
N ASP A 58 -5.63 -34.08 -3.13
CA ASP A 58 -4.78 -32.92 -2.79
C ASP A 58 -4.52 -32.01 -4.00
N LEU A 59 -4.74 -32.47 -5.24
CA LEU A 59 -4.59 -31.65 -6.45
C LEU A 59 -5.81 -30.75 -6.69
N GLU A 60 -7.00 -31.12 -6.21
CA GLU A 60 -8.24 -30.40 -6.49
C GLU A 60 -8.29 -29.02 -5.81
N GLY A 61 -7.55 -28.85 -4.71
CA GLY A 61 -7.35 -27.56 -4.02
C GLY A 61 -5.95 -26.95 -4.22
N TRP A 62 -5.13 -27.51 -5.11
CA TRP A 62 -3.76 -27.07 -5.28
C TRP A 62 -3.66 -25.79 -6.10
N ARG A 63 -2.95 -24.80 -5.54
CA ARG A 63 -2.76 -23.48 -6.14
C ARG A 63 -1.31 -23.32 -6.58
N PRO A 64 -1.03 -22.62 -7.69
CA PRO A 64 0.36 -22.33 -8.12
C PRO A 64 1.21 -21.69 -7.01
N ALA A 65 0.58 -20.86 -6.17
CA ALA A 65 1.20 -20.25 -4.99
C ALA A 65 1.88 -21.26 -4.06
N HIS A 66 1.32 -22.45 -3.86
CA HIS A 66 1.94 -23.48 -3.01
C HIS A 66 3.28 -23.98 -3.59
N GLY A 67 3.39 -24.06 -4.92
CA GLY A 67 4.61 -24.44 -5.61
C GLY A 67 5.71 -23.38 -5.40
N TRP A 68 5.35 -22.11 -5.52
CA TRP A 68 6.29 -21.00 -5.27
C TRP A 68 6.67 -20.87 -3.80
N LEU A 69 5.71 -21.03 -2.87
CA LEU A 69 5.98 -21.03 -1.43
C LEU A 69 6.96 -22.14 -1.04
N ALA A 70 6.86 -23.31 -1.66
CA ALA A 70 7.79 -24.41 -1.44
C ALA A 70 9.21 -24.17 -1.99
N ALA A 71 9.38 -23.18 -2.89
CA ALA A 71 10.67 -22.80 -3.45
C ALA A 71 11.37 -21.70 -2.62
N LEU A 72 10.71 -21.12 -1.61
CA LEU A 72 11.35 -20.22 -0.66
C LEU A 72 12.45 -20.96 0.11
N GLY A 73 13.63 -20.36 0.24
CA GLY A 73 14.82 -20.98 0.84
C GLY A 73 15.60 -21.92 -0.08
N THR A 74 15.27 -21.98 -1.38
CA THR A 74 15.99 -22.76 -2.39
C THR A 74 16.62 -21.86 -3.45
N ASP A 75 17.42 -22.42 -4.36
CA ASP A 75 18.00 -21.69 -5.50
C ASP A 75 16.95 -21.01 -6.40
N GLY A 76 15.70 -21.49 -6.39
CA GLY A 76 14.58 -20.90 -7.15
C GLY A 76 13.81 -19.81 -6.40
N GLN A 77 14.32 -19.33 -5.26
CA GLN A 77 13.60 -18.38 -4.40
C GLN A 77 13.27 -17.06 -5.11
N ASP A 78 14.20 -16.47 -5.85
CA ASP A 78 14.01 -15.14 -6.45
C ASP A 78 12.87 -15.15 -7.49
N ASP A 79 12.83 -16.17 -8.34
CA ASP A 79 11.75 -16.39 -9.30
C ASP A 79 10.40 -16.65 -8.60
N ALA A 80 10.43 -17.40 -7.50
CA ALA A 80 9.24 -17.64 -6.68
C ALA A 80 8.72 -16.34 -6.04
N LEU A 81 9.61 -15.52 -5.47
CA LEU A 81 9.26 -14.23 -4.88
C LEU A 81 8.65 -13.28 -5.92
N LEU A 82 9.20 -13.22 -7.14
CA LEU A 82 8.65 -12.41 -8.24
C LEU A 82 7.20 -12.79 -8.58
N ARG A 83 6.82 -14.07 -8.45
CA ARG A 83 5.45 -14.53 -8.68
C ARG A 83 4.56 -14.32 -7.45
N LEU A 84 5.10 -14.57 -6.26
CA LEU A 84 4.35 -14.49 -5.00
C LEU A 84 3.98 -13.06 -4.62
N VAL A 85 4.79 -12.06 -4.96
CA VAL A 85 4.46 -10.65 -4.63
C VAL A 85 3.22 -10.15 -5.36
N ASP A 86 2.92 -10.72 -6.52
CA ASP A 86 1.76 -10.36 -7.36
C ASP A 86 0.61 -11.39 -7.25
N ALA A 87 0.74 -12.42 -6.39
CA ALA A 87 -0.30 -13.41 -6.17
C ALA A 87 -1.50 -12.80 -5.42
N GLU A 88 -2.70 -13.03 -5.92
CA GLU A 88 -3.95 -12.41 -5.42
C GLU A 88 -4.55 -13.15 -4.24
N ASP A 89 -4.21 -14.42 -4.04
CA ASP A 89 -4.95 -15.35 -3.18
C ASP A 89 -4.15 -15.82 -1.95
N LEU A 90 -3.05 -15.16 -1.60
CA LEU A 90 -2.25 -15.55 -0.43
C LEU A 90 -3.03 -15.31 0.89
N SER A 91 -3.12 -16.35 1.71
CA SER A 91 -3.64 -16.26 3.08
C SER A 91 -2.67 -15.47 3.98
N VAL A 92 -3.15 -14.98 5.13
CA VAL A 92 -2.31 -14.23 6.08
C VAL A 92 -1.05 -15.00 6.51
N PRO A 93 -1.10 -16.30 6.85
CA PRO A 93 0.12 -17.08 7.15
C PRO A 93 1.09 -17.17 5.97
N GLU A 94 0.59 -17.40 4.76
CA GLU A 94 1.43 -17.48 3.55
C GLU A 94 2.08 -16.12 3.24
N ARG A 95 1.35 -15.02 3.41
CA ARG A 95 1.90 -13.67 3.29
C ARG A 95 3.04 -13.42 4.26
N ARG A 96 2.94 -13.86 5.52
CA ARG A 96 4.04 -13.77 6.50
C ARG A 96 5.27 -14.49 6.00
N GLN A 97 5.11 -15.73 5.54
CA GLN A 97 6.19 -16.53 5.01
C GLN A 97 6.89 -15.84 3.82
N VAL A 98 6.12 -15.23 2.90
CA VAL A 98 6.68 -14.45 1.79
C VAL A 98 7.43 -13.22 2.30
N LEU A 99 6.85 -12.46 3.23
CA LEU A 99 7.44 -11.23 3.78
C LEU A 99 8.71 -11.49 4.61
N GLU A 100 8.86 -12.67 5.21
CA GLU A 100 10.08 -13.09 5.91
C GLU A 100 11.26 -13.31 4.94
N ALA A 101 10.97 -13.78 3.73
CA ALA A 101 11.99 -14.02 2.69
C ALA A 101 12.20 -12.80 1.76
N LEU A 102 11.22 -11.90 1.68
CA LEU A 102 11.24 -10.74 0.78
C LEU A 102 11.92 -9.53 1.41
N SER A 103 12.87 -8.93 0.69
CA SER A 103 13.34 -7.58 1.00
C SER A 103 12.36 -6.53 0.44
N VAL A 104 11.47 -6.02 1.29
CA VAL A 104 10.56 -4.90 0.94
C VAL A 104 11.32 -3.69 0.39
N PRO A 105 12.46 -3.25 0.97
CA PRO A 105 13.24 -2.14 0.41
C PRO A 105 13.73 -2.43 -1.02
N ALA A 106 14.19 -3.66 -1.30
CA ALA A 106 14.66 -4.03 -2.64
C ALA A 106 13.50 -4.10 -3.64
N LEU A 107 12.34 -4.64 -3.24
CA LEU A 107 11.13 -4.63 -4.06
C LEU A 107 10.76 -3.19 -4.47
N VAL A 108 10.70 -2.28 -3.49
CA VAL A 108 10.39 -0.87 -3.74
C VAL A 108 11.42 -0.25 -4.69
N ALA A 109 12.72 -0.42 -4.43
CA ALA A 109 13.77 0.12 -5.30
C ALA A 109 13.68 -0.39 -6.75
N SER A 110 13.31 -1.66 -6.95
CA SER A 110 13.17 -2.23 -8.29
C SER A 110 11.92 -1.74 -9.05
N ARG A 111 10.88 -1.30 -8.35
CA ARG A 111 9.58 -0.91 -8.94
C ARG A 111 9.26 0.58 -8.81
N ALA A 112 10.08 1.37 -8.11
CA ALA A 112 9.81 2.77 -7.78
C ALA A 112 9.46 3.62 -9.00
N ALA A 113 10.27 3.54 -10.07
CA ALA A 113 10.04 4.26 -11.32
C ALA A 113 8.65 3.99 -11.94
N GLY A 114 8.16 2.75 -11.83
CA GLY A 114 6.84 2.36 -12.35
C GLY A 114 5.67 2.68 -11.41
N TRP A 115 5.95 3.08 -10.17
CA TRP A 115 4.93 3.38 -9.16
C TRP A 115 4.67 4.86 -8.96
N LEU A 116 5.58 5.72 -9.42
CA LEU A 116 5.38 7.16 -9.38
C LEU A 116 4.10 7.52 -10.12
N ASP A 117 3.26 8.31 -9.45
CA ASP A 117 2.04 8.86 -9.99
C ASP A 117 2.32 10.23 -10.64
N ALA A 118 1.25 10.96 -10.98
CA ALA A 118 1.38 12.29 -11.55
C ALA A 118 1.72 13.38 -10.51
N ASP A 119 1.99 13.05 -9.24
CA ASP A 119 2.39 14.03 -8.22
C ASP A 119 3.86 14.42 -8.41
N PRO A 120 4.16 15.64 -8.88
CA PRO A 120 5.54 16.05 -9.20
C PRO A 120 6.43 16.20 -7.95
N GLU A 121 5.84 16.17 -6.75
CA GLU A 121 6.58 16.27 -5.49
C GLU A 121 7.06 14.89 -4.98
N LEU A 122 6.58 13.80 -5.57
CA LEU A 122 7.04 12.45 -5.25
C LEU A 122 8.22 12.07 -6.13
N THR A 123 9.28 11.55 -5.53
CA THR A 123 10.48 11.07 -6.23
C THR A 123 10.76 9.61 -5.90
N GLU A 124 11.57 8.96 -6.73
CA GLU A 124 12.00 7.58 -6.49
C GLU A 124 12.74 7.46 -5.15
N GLU A 125 13.56 8.45 -4.79
CA GLU A 125 14.29 8.47 -3.52
C GLU A 125 13.34 8.50 -2.32
N LEU A 126 12.26 9.29 -2.39
CA LEU A 126 11.26 9.36 -1.32
C LEU A 126 10.48 8.05 -1.20
N LEU A 127 10.16 7.40 -2.32
CA LEU A 127 9.56 6.07 -2.33
C LEU A 127 10.47 5.03 -1.70
N VAL A 128 11.75 5.00 -2.08
CA VAL A 128 12.73 4.06 -1.51
C VAL A 128 12.91 4.31 -0.01
N GLN A 129 13.01 5.58 0.40
CA GLN A 129 13.12 5.94 1.81
C GLN A 129 11.87 5.52 2.60
N ALA A 130 10.68 5.74 2.06
CA ALA A 130 9.43 5.30 2.67
C ALA A 130 9.35 3.77 2.75
N GLY A 131 9.73 3.07 1.68
CA GLY A 131 9.79 1.61 1.60
C GLY A 131 10.74 0.99 2.63
N ALA A 132 11.86 1.65 2.91
CA ALA A 132 12.82 1.23 3.94
C ALA A 132 12.26 1.29 5.37
N ALA A 133 11.23 2.11 5.61
CA ALA A 133 10.57 2.23 6.90
C ALA A 133 9.39 1.26 7.08
N LEU A 134 8.98 0.53 6.04
CA LEU A 134 7.87 -0.42 6.11
C LEU A 134 8.26 -1.69 6.84
N THR A 135 7.34 -2.16 7.67
CA THR A 135 7.45 -3.44 8.38
C THR A 135 6.53 -4.49 7.72
N PRO A 136 6.83 -5.80 7.85
CA PRO A 136 5.92 -6.86 7.42
C PRO A 136 4.48 -6.68 7.95
N GLU A 137 4.34 -6.20 9.18
CA GLU A 137 3.06 -5.93 9.85
C GLU A 137 2.21 -4.89 9.12
N ASP A 138 2.82 -3.91 8.45
CA ASP A 138 2.12 -2.88 7.67
C ASP A 138 1.41 -3.45 6.42
N ILE A 139 1.82 -4.65 5.99
CA ILE A 139 1.48 -5.27 4.70
C ILE A 139 0.66 -6.55 4.88
N VAL A 140 0.95 -7.32 5.93
CA VAL A 140 0.45 -8.70 6.10
C VAL A 140 -1.07 -8.80 6.16
N GLN A 141 -1.75 -7.81 6.74
CA GLN A 141 -3.21 -7.78 6.91
C GLN A 141 -3.95 -7.19 5.69
N ASP A 142 -3.23 -6.66 4.71
CA ASP A 142 -3.86 -6.10 3.51
C ASP A 142 -4.41 -7.23 2.64
N ALA A 143 -5.62 -7.11 2.11
CA ALA A 143 -6.23 -8.13 1.25
C ALA A 143 -5.66 -8.12 -0.19
N ARG A 144 -4.98 -7.05 -0.58
CA ARG A 144 -4.40 -6.89 -1.93
C ARG A 144 -3.10 -7.69 -2.10
N PRO A 145 -2.64 -7.96 -3.33
CA PRO A 145 -1.30 -8.50 -3.58
C PRO A 145 -0.23 -7.74 -2.82
N ILE A 146 0.83 -8.44 -2.39
CA ILE A 146 1.90 -7.85 -1.56
C ILE A 146 2.51 -6.63 -2.25
N ALA A 147 2.79 -6.70 -3.56
CA ALA A 147 3.33 -5.59 -4.32
C ALA A 147 2.43 -4.35 -4.28
N GLN A 148 1.11 -4.53 -4.41
CA GLN A 148 0.14 -3.43 -4.39
C GLN A 148 -0.01 -2.84 -2.97
N ALA A 149 0.00 -3.69 -1.95
CA ALA A 149 -0.03 -3.25 -0.55
C ALA A 149 1.24 -2.44 -0.21
N VAL A 150 2.42 -2.93 -0.61
CA VAL A 150 3.70 -2.21 -0.49
C VAL A 150 3.65 -0.89 -1.23
N GLN A 151 3.21 -0.87 -2.49
CA GLN A 151 3.09 0.34 -3.29
C GLN A 151 2.25 1.41 -2.58
N LEU A 152 1.07 1.04 -2.09
CA LEU A 152 0.17 1.97 -1.40
C LEU A 152 0.82 2.55 -0.14
N ARG A 153 1.46 1.70 0.68
CA ARG A 153 2.11 2.13 1.91
C ARG A 153 3.33 2.99 1.64
N ALA A 154 4.13 2.64 0.64
CA ALA A 154 5.29 3.41 0.21
C ALA A 154 4.87 4.79 -0.34
N LEU A 155 3.83 4.86 -1.18
CA LEU A 155 3.28 6.12 -1.67
C LEU A 155 2.76 7.00 -0.52
N GLN A 156 2.05 6.40 0.44
CA GLN A 156 1.58 7.12 1.62
C GLN A 156 2.75 7.68 2.45
N GLY A 157 3.80 6.87 2.68
CA GLY A 157 5.01 7.30 3.39
C GLY A 157 5.77 8.39 2.64
N ALA A 158 5.96 8.23 1.33
CA ALA A 158 6.61 9.19 0.47
C ALA A 158 5.85 10.53 0.46
N TRP A 159 4.52 10.49 0.41
CA TRP A 159 3.68 11.68 0.55
C TRP A 159 3.93 12.43 1.86
N LEU A 160 4.08 11.71 2.98
CA LEU A 160 4.37 12.31 4.28
C LEU A 160 5.79 12.89 4.36
N LEU A 161 6.76 12.27 3.70
CA LEU A 161 8.14 12.76 3.61
C LEU A 161 8.25 14.01 2.73
N ALA A 162 7.57 14.01 1.57
CA ALA A 162 7.49 15.16 0.67
C ALA A 162 6.79 16.37 1.33
N ARG A 163 5.86 16.10 2.26
CA ARG A 163 5.01 17.10 2.91
C ARG A 163 5.22 17.07 4.43
N PRO A 164 6.37 17.58 4.91
CA PRO A 164 6.59 17.72 6.34
C PRO A 164 5.56 18.68 6.93
N GLU A 165 5.25 18.49 8.21
CA GLU A 165 4.38 19.40 8.95
C GLU A 165 5.05 20.76 9.09
N ARG A 166 4.31 21.81 8.74
CA ARG A 166 4.73 23.21 8.78
C ARG A 166 3.84 23.97 9.75
N GLN A 167 4.48 24.86 10.50
CA GLN A 167 3.80 25.79 11.39
C GLN A 167 3.69 27.16 10.71
N ILE A 168 2.48 27.65 10.56
CA ILE A 168 2.19 28.95 9.97
C ILE A 168 1.63 29.84 11.08
N ARG A 169 2.34 30.92 11.40
CA ARG A 169 1.91 31.85 12.45
C ARG A 169 0.76 32.70 11.94
N ALA A 170 -0.27 32.85 12.77
CA ALA A 170 -1.38 33.76 12.55
C ALA A 170 -1.36 34.87 13.61
N GLU A 171 -1.86 36.04 13.22
CA GLU A 171 -1.89 37.24 14.07
C GLU A 171 -3.09 37.26 15.01
N SER A 172 -4.15 36.52 14.66
CA SER A 172 -5.39 36.39 15.41
C SER A 172 -6.08 35.08 15.05
N GLU A 173 -7.10 34.71 15.82
CA GLU A 173 -7.94 33.55 15.55
C GLU A 173 -8.59 33.61 14.15
N VAL A 174 -9.16 34.77 13.80
CA VAL A 174 -9.80 34.97 12.49
C VAL A 174 -8.78 34.89 11.35
N HIS A 175 -7.55 35.39 11.58
CA HIS A 175 -6.47 35.21 10.61
C HIS A 175 -6.11 33.72 10.47
N ALA A 176 -6.08 32.96 11.57
CA ALA A 176 -5.81 31.52 11.53
C ALA A 176 -6.88 30.76 10.71
N GLU A 177 -8.16 31.08 10.90
CA GLU A 177 -9.27 30.52 10.12
C GLU A 177 -9.14 30.83 8.62
N PHE A 178 -8.78 32.08 8.28
CA PHE A 178 -8.54 32.46 6.89
C PHE A 178 -7.37 31.68 6.27
N LEU A 179 -6.25 31.54 7.00
CA LEU A 179 -5.10 30.79 6.50
C LEU A 179 -5.42 29.29 6.37
N ALA A 180 -6.19 28.71 7.30
CA ALA A 180 -6.67 27.34 7.20
C ALA A 180 -7.56 27.14 5.96
N GLY A 181 -8.50 28.05 5.71
CA GLY A 181 -9.35 28.02 4.51
C GLY A 181 -8.56 28.17 3.20
N LEU A 182 -7.52 29.02 3.19
CA LEU A 182 -6.61 29.13 2.04
C LEU A 182 -5.86 27.81 1.78
N LEU A 183 -5.39 27.15 2.83
CA LEU A 183 -4.69 25.86 2.73
C LEU A 183 -5.62 24.77 2.20
N ASP A 184 -6.85 24.70 2.70
CA ASP A 184 -7.86 23.76 2.21
C ASP A 184 -8.18 24.01 0.73
N GLY A 185 -8.33 25.28 0.32
CA GLY A 185 -8.56 25.66 -1.08
C GLY A 185 -7.40 25.30 -2.01
N LEU A 186 -6.17 25.23 -1.50
CA LEU A 186 -4.98 24.78 -2.23
C LEU A 186 -4.80 23.25 -2.21
N GLY A 187 -5.74 22.52 -1.61
CA GLY A 187 -5.73 21.06 -1.54
C GLY A 187 -4.90 20.48 -0.38
N ALA A 188 -4.40 21.32 0.54
CA ALA A 188 -3.69 20.86 1.73
C ALA A 188 -4.70 20.26 2.72
N ARG A 189 -4.98 18.96 2.57
CA ARG A 189 -5.92 18.24 3.45
C ARG A 189 -5.45 18.33 4.91
N ARG A 190 -6.33 18.78 5.80
CA ARG A 190 -6.20 18.75 7.28
C ARG A 190 -5.31 19.84 7.89
N ALA A 191 -5.50 21.10 7.49
CA ALA A 191 -5.01 22.21 8.30
C ALA A 191 -5.66 22.16 9.70
N ARG A 192 -4.87 22.33 10.76
CA ARG A 192 -5.35 22.36 12.15
C ARG A 192 -4.90 23.65 12.82
N ILE A 193 -5.81 24.33 13.49
CA ILE A 193 -5.51 25.53 14.26
C ILE A 193 -5.17 25.11 15.68
N GLU A 194 -4.03 25.58 16.18
CA GLU A 194 -3.58 25.40 17.56
C GLU A 194 -3.37 26.75 18.23
N VAL A 195 -3.72 26.80 19.52
CA VAL A 195 -3.44 27.96 20.38
C VAL A 195 -2.23 27.62 21.25
N GLN A 196 -1.12 28.31 21.03
CA GLN A 196 0.11 28.16 21.80
C GLN A 196 0.20 29.26 22.87
N GLY A 197 0.63 28.90 24.07
CA GLY A 197 0.86 29.83 25.19
C GLY A 197 -0.32 30.05 26.15
N ALA A 198 -1.38 29.23 26.06
CA ALA A 198 -2.58 29.38 26.91
C ALA A 198 -2.56 28.56 28.22
N GLN A 199 -1.51 27.77 28.49
CA GLN A 199 -1.43 26.94 29.70
C GLN A 199 -0.14 27.19 30.48
N GLY A 200 -0.30 27.92 31.59
CA GLY A 200 0.67 27.98 32.68
C GLY A 200 1.87 28.91 32.46
N ALA A 201 1.88 30.00 33.23
CA ALA A 201 3.02 30.90 33.50
C ALA A 201 3.51 31.80 32.36
N GLY A 202 3.22 33.10 32.50
CA GLY A 202 4.01 34.19 31.91
C GLY A 202 3.26 35.00 30.86
N GLU A 203 2.99 36.25 31.21
CA GLU A 203 2.56 37.39 30.38
C GLU A 203 2.88 37.24 28.87
N GLY A 204 1.91 36.73 28.10
CA GLY A 204 1.98 36.68 26.64
C GLY A 204 0.60 36.52 26.05
N ALA A 205 0.25 37.31 25.04
CA ALA A 205 -0.98 37.13 24.29
C ALA A 205 -1.00 35.74 23.61
N PRO A 206 -2.17 35.06 23.52
CA PRO A 206 -2.28 33.76 22.86
C PRO A 206 -1.78 33.85 21.42
N ARG A 207 -0.94 32.88 21.02
CA ARG A 207 -0.42 32.79 19.66
C ARG A 207 -1.20 31.72 18.90
N PHE A 208 -1.78 32.10 17.77
CA PHE A 208 -2.49 31.18 16.89
C PHE A 208 -1.53 30.64 15.84
N VAL A 209 -1.53 29.32 15.66
CA VAL A 209 -0.68 28.64 14.67
C VAL A 209 -1.55 27.70 13.85
N VAL A 210 -1.36 27.71 12.54
CA VAL A 210 -1.97 26.73 11.63
C VAL A 210 -0.92 25.68 11.29
N LEU A 211 -1.20 24.43 11.64
CA LEU A 211 -0.40 23.26 11.29
C LEU A 211 -0.94 22.64 10.02
N ALA A 212 -0.08 22.48 9.01
CA ALA A 212 -0.41 21.79 7.77
C ALA A 212 0.80 21.05 7.20
N ARG A 213 0.55 19.93 6.51
CA ARG A 213 1.59 19.20 5.77
C ARG A 213 1.69 19.77 4.36
N LEU A 214 2.85 20.33 4.05
CA LEU A 214 3.06 21.07 2.80
C LEU A 214 4.39 20.69 2.17
N SER A 215 4.36 20.44 0.87
CA SER A 215 5.55 20.40 0.03
C SER A 215 6.19 21.79 -0.07
N ALA A 216 7.41 21.86 -0.59
CA ALA A 216 8.05 23.15 -0.86
C ALA A 216 7.25 23.98 -1.88
N GLY A 217 6.75 23.34 -2.94
CA GLY A 217 5.91 23.98 -3.95
C GLY A 217 4.57 24.46 -3.39
N GLU A 218 3.89 23.64 -2.57
CA GLU A 218 2.64 23.99 -1.90
C GLU A 218 2.83 25.17 -0.95
N LEU A 219 3.91 25.17 -0.16
CA LEU A 219 4.24 26.29 0.74
C LEU A 219 4.50 27.59 -0.03
N SER A 220 5.16 27.53 -1.19
CA SER A 220 5.40 28.69 -2.06
C SER A 220 4.09 29.27 -2.60
N ARG A 221 3.21 28.40 -3.12
CA ARG A 221 1.86 28.79 -3.59
C ARG A 221 1.02 29.40 -2.48
N PHE A 222 1.03 28.78 -1.31
CA PHE A 222 0.35 29.30 -0.12
C PHE A 222 0.87 30.69 0.28
N ARG A 223 2.19 30.88 0.37
CA ARG A 223 2.78 32.19 0.70
C ARG A 223 2.39 33.26 -0.31
N THR A 224 2.37 32.91 -1.58
CA THR A 224 1.95 33.81 -2.67
C THR A 224 0.48 34.18 -2.51
N ALA A 225 -0.41 33.20 -2.31
CA ALA A 225 -1.83 33.43 -2.09
C ALA A 225 -2.09 34.26 -0.82
N ALA A 226 -1.42 33.95 0.28
CA ALA A 226 -1.53 34.69 1.53
C ALA A 226 -1.05 36.15 1.37
N ALA A 227 0.03 36.40 0.63
CA ALA A 227 0.50 37.76 0.36
C ALA A 227 -0.46 38.55 -0.55
N GLN A 228 -1.06 37.88 -1.55
CA GLN A 228 -1.98 38.52 -2.50
C GLN A 228 -3.37 38.78 -1.90
N HIS A 229 -3.89 37.84 -1.10
CA HIS A 229 -5.25 37.88 -0.57
C HIS A 229 -5.34 38.31 0.89
N GLY A 230 -4.26 38.18 1.67
CA GLY A 230 -4.20 38.59 3.07
C GLY A 230 -4.59 40.06 3.30
N PRO A 231 -4.07 41.03 2.52
CA PRO A 231 -4.47 42.43 2.66
C PRO A 231 -5.96 42.69 2.39
N ARG A 232 -6.65 41.79 1.66
CA ARG A 232 -8.09 41.90 1.39
C ARG A 232 -8.95 41.40 2.55
N LEU A 233 -8.39 40.54 3.42
CA LEU A 233 -9.11 39.94 4.55
C LEU A 233 -9.73 41.00 5.46
N GLU A 234 -8.95 41.98 5.90
CA GLU A 234 -9.45 43.01 6.83
C GLU A 234 -10.60 43.83 6.20
N GLY A 235 -10.50 44.12 4.91
CA GLY A 235 -11.55 44.81 4.16
C GLY A 235 -12.85 44.00 4.10
N GLU A 236 -12.76 42.71 3.78
CA GLU A 236 -13.92 41.81 3.73
C GLU A 236 -14.53 41.57 5.11
N LEU A 237 -13.71 41.39 6.16
CA LEU A 237 -14.18 41.25 7.53
C LEU A 237 -14.94 42.50 8.00
N ARG A 238 -14.42 43.70 7.71
CA ARG A 238 -15.12 44.97 8.02
C ARG A 238 -16.45 45.08 7.28
N ARG A 239 -16.53 44.61 6.03
CA ARG A 239 -17.79 44.59 5.24
C ARG A 239 -18.79 43.62 5.85
N ALA A 240 -18.39 42.38 6.10
CA ALA A 240 -19.22 41.35 6.70
C ALA A 240 -19.73 41.76 8.09
N ALA A 241 -18.87 42.33 8.95
CA ALA A 241 -19.25 42.81 10.27
C ALA A 241 -20.30 43.93 10.22
N ARG A 242 -20.15 44.89 9.31
CA ARG A 242 -21.15 45.96 9.10
C ARG A 242 -22.48 45.42 8.58
N GLN A 243 -22.43 44.42 7.70
CA GLN A 243 -23.63 43.78 7.17
C GLN A 243 -24.38 43.03 8.28
N LEU A 244 -23.67 42.18 9.03
CA LEU A 244 -24.24 41.45 10.16
C LEU A 244 -24.84 42.40 11.20
N GLY A 245 -24.15 43.50 11.52
CA GLY A 245 -24.66 44.52 12.43
C GLY A 245 -25.98 45.16 11.96
N ARG A 246 -26.15 45.39 10.65
CA ARG A 246 -27.42 45.89 10.08
C ARG A 246 -28.53 44.84 10.17
N GLU A 247 -28.22 43.59 9.88
CA GLU A 247 -29.19 42.48 9.95
C GLU A 247 -29.68 42.26 11.39
N LEU A 248 -28.76 42.23 12.36
CA LEU A 248 -29.09 42.09 13.78
C LEU A 248 -29.85 43.30 14.33
N GLY A 249 -29.45 44.52 13.95
CA GLY A 249 -30.14 45.75 14.37
C GLY A 249 -31.55 45.89 13.81
N GLY A 250 -31.81 45.33 12.62
CA GLY A 250 -33.14 45.32 12.00
C GLY A 250 -34.08 44.22 12.48
N MET A 251 -33.59 43.21 13.21
CA MET A 251 -34.42 42.16 13.84
C MET A 251 -34.97 42.57 15.22
N GLY A 252 -34.51 43.70 15.78
CA GLY A 252 -34.93 44.24 17.08
C GLY A 252 -35.91 45.41 17.02
N SER A 253 -36.47 45.70 15.84
CA SER A 253 -37.46 46.76 15.56
C SER A 253 -38.72 46.16 14.96
#